data_AF-A0A379T8X4-F1
#
_entry.id   AF-A0A379T8X4-F1
#
_cell.length_a   1.000
_cell.length_b   1.000
_cell.length_c   1.000
_cell.angle_alpha   90.00
_cell.angle_beta   90.00
_cell.angle_gamma   90.00
#
_symmetry.space_group_name_H-M   'P 1'
#
loop_
_entity.id
_entity.type
_entity.pdbx_description
1 polymer ?
#
loop_
_entity_poly.entity_id
_entity_poly.type
_entity_poly.pdbx_seq_one_letter_code
_entity_poly.pdbx_strand_id
1 'polypeptide(L)'
;MTKNTFPLFGAGWDRLMGHQNETVKVTTFTRPEAMSGQIFTLKALDDKRYQLVSDGGFSVQGVVGKTLNKGGVTMRVEAIDARPDTEFTVSKFSTLGMINNLQK
;
A
#
# COMPACT_ATOMS: atom_id res chain seq x y z
N MET A 1 16.02 19.66 18.48
CA MET A 1 16.58 18.48 17.79
C MET A 1 16.55 17.33 18.77
N THR A 2 15.80 16.27 18.50
CA THR A 2 15.84 15.08 19.35
C THR A 2 15.94 13.86 18.46
N LYS A 3 17.15 13.31 18.50
CA LYS A 3 17.62 12.11 17.81
C LYS A 3 17.28 10.93 18.71
N ASN A 4 16.51 9.96 18.22
CA ASN A 4 16.32 8.70 18.93
C ASN A 4 17.01 7.56 18.18
N THR A 5 17.65 6.71 18.99
CA THR A 5 18.72 5.76 18.68
C THR A 5 18.17 4.33 18.59
N PHE A 6 18.75 3.54 17.67
CA PHE A 6 18.69 2.08 17.42
C PHE A 6 19.13 1.20 18.63
N PRO A 7 19.29 -0.15 18.60
CA PRO A 7 18.83 -1.27 17.71
C PRO A 7 18.31 -2.53 18.47
N LEU A 8 17.71 -3.53 17.81
CA LEU A 8 17.78 -4.96 18.20
C LEU A 8 17.68 -5.88 16.96
N PHE A 9 18.80 -6.48 16.57
CA PHE A 9 18.91 -7.42 15.45
C PHE A 9 18.54 -8.83 15.91
N GLY A 10 17.46 -9.41 15.39
CA GLY A 10 17.04 -10.79 15.67
C GLY A 10 17.25 -11.71 14.47
N ALA A 11 18.28 -12.58 14.53
CA ALA A 11 18.55 -13.84 13.81
C ALA A 11 17.95 -14.15 12.40
N GLY A 12 17.63 -13.14 11.58
CA GLY A 12 17.15 -13.30 10.19
C GLY A 12 17.55 -12.15 9.26
N TRP A 13 18.39 -11.22 9.73
CA TRP A 13 18.75 -9.98 9.02
C TRP A 13 19.73 -10.19 7.85
N ASP A 14 20.42 -11.34 7.81
CA ASP A 14 21.46 -11.65 6.80
C ASP A 14 20.95 -12.33 5.51
N ARG A 15 19.65 -12.61 5.37
CA ARG A 15 19.12 -13.33 4.19
C ARG A 15 18.16 -12.57 3.26
N LEU A 16 17.78 -11.32 3.55
CA LEU A 16 16.93 -10.48 2.68
C LEU A 16 17.65 -9.28 2.04
N MET A 17 18.99 -9.23 2.07
CA MET A 17 19.79 -8.27 1.28
C MET A 17 19.72 -8.57 -0.25
N GLY A 18 18.53 -8.90 -0.80
CA GLY A 18 18.35 -9.35 -2.18
C GLY A 18 16.94 -9.23 -2.77
N HIS A 19 16.04 -8.42 -2.20
CA HIS A 19 14.67 -8.25 -2.74
C HIS A 19 14.48 -6.81 -3.23
N GLN A 20 14.04 -6.68 -4.49
CA GLN A 20 13.68 -5.42 -5.14
C GLN A 20 12.81 -4.57 -4.20
N ASN A 21 13.07 -3.26 -4.12
CA ASN A 21 12.22 -2.33 -3.39
C ASN A 21 10.83 -2.35 -4.06
N GLU A 22 9.93 -3.22 -3.59
CA GLU A 22 8.59 -3.30 -4.16
C GLU A 22 7.83 -2.03 -3.78
N THR A 23 7.32 -1.31 -4.77
CA THR A 23 6.68 0.00 -4.58
C THR A 23 5.34 0.09 -5.30
N VAL A 24 4.43 0.87 -4.72
CA VAL A 24 3.19 1.28 -5.36
C VAL A 24 3.05 2.78 -5.28
N LYS A 25 2.84 3.44 -6.42
CA LYS A 25 2.64 4.88 -6.51
C LYS A 25 1.16 5.20 -6.54
N VAL A 26 0.62 5.59 -5.39
CA VAL A 26 -0.76 6.08 -5.25
C VAL A 26 -0.77 7.60 -5.27
N THR A 27 -1.48 8.22 -6.21
CA THR A 27 -1.58 9.69 -6.34
C THR A 27 -2.87 10.27 -5.80
N THR A 28 -3.90 9.43 -5.69
CA THR A 28 -5.18 9.84 -5.10
C THR A 28 -5.70 8.70 -4.27
N PHE A 29 -6.12 8.99 -3.04
CA PHE A 29 -6.89 8.07 -2.23
C PHE A 29 -7.84 8.88 -1.35
N THR A 30 -9.13 8.74 -1.62
CA THR A 30 -10.21 9.32 -0.82
C THR A 30 -11.16 8.21 -0.41
N ARG A 31 -11.73 8.34 0.78
CA ARG A 31 -12.69 7.40 1.37
C ARG A 31 -13.77 8.17 2.10
N PRO A 32 -15.00 7.63 2.17
CA PRO A 32 -16.07 8.26 2.93
C PRO A 32 -15.75 8.22 4.43
N GLU A 33 -16.29 9.17 5.20
CA GLU A 33 -16.05 9.29 6.64
C GLU A 33 -16.51 8.05 7.42
N ALA A 34 -17.58 7.40 6.95
CA ALA A 34 -18.07 6.11 7.47
C ALA A 34 -17.02 4.98 7.41
N MET A 35 -16.01 5.10 6.53
CA MET A 35 -14.90 4.14 6.39
C MET A 35 -13.58 4.69 6.97
N SER A 36 -13.62 5.78 7.74
CA SER A 36 -12.42 6.45 8.25
C SER A 36 -11.57 5.58 9.17
N GLY A 37 -12.21 4.71 9.97
CA GLY A 37 -11.58 3.75 10.86
C GLY A 37 -11.19 2.42 10.21
N GLN A 38 -11.49 2.21 8.93
CA GLN A 38 -11.16 0.98 8.21
C GLN A 38 -9.72 1.01 7.69
N ILE A 39 -9.05 -0.12 7.75
CA ILE A 39 -7.75 -0.35 7.13
C ILE A 39 -7.99 -0.79 5.70
N PHE A 40 -7.33 -0.12 4.75
CA PHE A 40 -7.37 -0.47 3.34
C PHE A 40 -6.07 -1.15 2.95
N THR A 41 -6.16 -2.29 2.27
CA THR A 41 -5.03 -3.06 1.76
C THR A 41 -5.11 -3.15 0.24
N LEU A 42 -4.04 -2.76 -0.43
CA LEU A 42 -3.85 -2.94 -1.87
C LEU A 42 -3.03 -4.20 -2.10
N LYS A 43 -3.60 -5.15 -2.83
CA LYS A 43 -2.91 -6.36 -3.29
C LYS A 43 -2.55 -6.21 -4.77
N ALA A 44 -1.28 -6.33 -5.11
CA ALA A 44 -0.82 -6.38 -6.49
C ALA A 44 -1.30 -7.69 -7.13
N LEU A 45 -1.98 -7.61 -8.26
CA LEU A 45 -2.36 -8.80 -9.04
C LEU A 45 -1.35 -9.02 -10.17
N ASP A 46 -0.93 -7.94 -10.81
CA ASP A 46 0.14 -7.87 -11.79
C ASP A 46 0.64 -6.41 -11.94
N ASP A 47 1.44 -6.13 -12.96
CA ASP A 47 1.99 -4.81 -13.28
C ASP A 47 0.92 -3.76 -13.69
N LYS A 48 -0.30 -4.20 -14.01
CA LYS A 48 -1.39 -3.35 -14.52
C LYS A 48 -2.64 -3.40 -13.67
N ARG A 49 -2.78 -4.35 -12.75
CA ARG A 49 -3.99 -4.60 -11.97
C ARG A 49 -3.68 -4.80 -10.50
N TYR A 50 -4.61 -4.33 -9.69
CA TYR A 50 -4.56 -4.48 -8.24
C TYR A 50 -5.96 -4.72 -7.69
N GLN A 51 -6.03 -5.21 -6.47
CA GLN A 51 -7.24 -5.30 -5.69
C GLN A 51 -7.12 -4.39 -4.46
N LEU A 52 -8.13 -3.59 -4.19
CA LEU A 52 -8.25 -2.81 -2.97
C LEU A 52 -9.30 -3.46 -2.09
N VAL A 53 -8.93 -3.84 -0.88
CA VAL A 53 -9.82 -4.41 0.13
C VAL A 53 -9.83 -3.55 1.39
N SER A 54 -10.91 -3.61 2.17
CA SER A 54 -10.92 -3.12 3.54
C SER A 54 -11.30 -4.22 4.53
N ASP A 55 -10.87 -4.04 5.78
CA ASP A 55 -11.30 -4.84 6.92
C ASP A 55 -12.81 -4.75 7.21
N GLY A 56 -13.49 -3.72 6.68
CA GLY A 56 -14.95 -3.55 6.72
C GLY A 56 -15.71 -4.25 5.59
N GLY A 57 -15.07 -5.10 4.79
CA GLY A 57 -15.70 -5.89 3.74
C GLY A 57 -15.81 -5.19 2.37
N PHE A 58 -15.19 -4.03 2.20
CA PHE A 58 -15.04 -3.41 0.87
C PHE A 58 -14.05 -4.22 0.03
N SER A 59 -14.37 -4.45 -1.24
CA SER A 59 -13.45 -5.09 -2.19
C SER A 59 -13.72 -4.61 -3.61
N VAL A 60 -12.67 -4.21 -4.31
CA VAL A 60 -12.77 -3.80 -5.71
C VAL A 60 -11.44 -3.97 -6.44
N GLN A 61 -11.51 -4.34 -7.72
CA GLN A 61 -10.32 -4.38 -8.59
C GLN A 61 -10.16 -3.07 -9.35
N GLY A 62 -8.93 -2.61 -9.47
CA GLY A 62 -8.55 -1.42 -10.21
C GLY A 62 -7.45 -1.71 -11.24
N VAL A 63 -7.25 -0.74 -12.13
CA VAL A 63 -6.24 -0.78 -13.19
C VAL A 63 -5.27 0.38 -12.99
N VAL A 64 -3.97 0.10 -13.10
CA VAL A 64 -2.90 1.10 -13.07
C VAL A 64 -3.11 2.11 -14.19
N GLY A 65 -2.93 3.39 -13.88
CA GLY A 65 -3.18 4.50 -14.81
C GLY A 65 -4.68 4.82 -15.03
N LYS A 66 -5.60 4.21 -14.28
CA LYS A 66 -7.03 4.55 -14.29
C LYS A 66 -7.54 4.92 -12.91
N THR A 67 -8.47 5.87 -12.86
CA THR A 67 -9.15 6.21 -11.61
C THR A 67 -10.15 5.12 -11.29
N LEU A 68 -9.99 4.51 -10.13
CA LEU A 68 -10.96 3.66 -9.49
C LEU A 68 -11.93 4.54 -8.70
N ASN A 69 -13.24 4.36 -8.88
CA ASN A 69 -14.27 4.97 -8.05
C ASN A 69 -15.37 3.95 -7.75
N LYS A 70 -15.54 3.57 -6.48
CA LYS A 70 -16.57 2.62 -6.05
C LYS A 70 -16.94 2.88 -4.60
N GLY A 71 -18.24 2.92 -4.29
CA GLY A 71 -18.73 3.03 -2.90
C GLY A 71 -18.23 4.27 -2.15
N GLY A 72 -17.99 5.38 -2.87
CA GLY A 72 -17.43 6.61 -2.30
C GLY A 72 -15.90 6.59 -2.10
N VAL A 73 -15.24 5.45 -2.34
CA VAL A 73 -13.78 5.34 -2.36
C VAL A 73 -13.29 5.72 -3.76
N THR A 74 -12.36 6.68 -3.84
CA THR A 74 -11.67 7.02 -5.08
C THR A 74 -10.18 6.76 -4.92
N MET A 75 -9.58 6.04 -5.86
CA MET A 75 -8.14 5.78 -5.84
C MET A 75 -7.53 5.90 -7.24
N ARG A 76 -6.31 6.44 -7.31
CA ARG A 76 -5.49 6.46 -8.52
C ARG A 76 -4.13 5.85 -8.20
N VAL A 77 -3.81 4.78 -8.91
CA VAL A 77 -2.50 4.12 -8.87
C VAL A 77 -1.80 4.41 -10.19
N GLU A 78 -0.63 5.02 -10.15
CA GLU A 78 0.15 5.40 -11.34
C GLU A 78 1.12 4.31 -11.76
N ALA A 79 1.69 3.58 -10.80
CA ALA A 79 2.65 2.52 -11.06
C ALA A 79 2.63 1.49 -9.93
N ILE A 80 2.87 0.23 -10.29
CA ILE A 80 3.14 -0.89 -9.39
C ILE A 80 4.44 -1.51 -9.87
N ASP A 81 5.43 -1.54 -8.99
CA ASP A 81 6.67 -2.29 -9.17
C ASP A 81 6.73 -3.28 -8.01
N ALA A 82 5.98 -4.36 -8.11
CA ALA A 82 5.84 -5.36 -7.07
C ALA A 82 5.50 -6.71 -7.71
N ARG A 83 5.80 -7.79 -7.01
CA ARG A 83 5.39 -9.13 -7.42
C ARG A 83 3.88 -9.29 -7.28
N PRO A 84 3.25 -10.17 -8.08
CA PRO A 84 1.90 -10.63 -7.82
C PRO A 84 1.76 -11.12 -6.38
N ASP A 85 0.59 -10.88 -5.81
CA ASP A 85 0.22 -11.17 -4.43
C ASP A 85 0.91 -10.32 -3.34
N THR A 86 1.78 -9.37 -3.70
CA THR A 86 2.34 -8.41 -2.72
C THR A 86 1.25 -7.45 -2.20
N GLU A 87 1.18 -7.27 -0.88
CA GLU A 87 0.17 -6.47 -0.21
C GLU A 87 0.76 -5.20 0.43
N PHE A 88 0.04 -4.08 0.29
CA PHE A 88 0.41 -2.75 0.79
C PHE A 88 -0.73 -2.16 1.61
N THR A 89 -0.43 -1.63 2.80
CA THR A 89 -1.43 -0.89 3.58
C THR A 89 -1.56 0.55 3.05
N VAL A 90 -2.76 0.95 2.65
CA VAL A 90 -3.07 2.30 2.16
C VAL A 90 -3.58 3.15 3.33
N SER A 91 -2.70 3.98 3.88
CA SER A 91 -3.05 4.94 4.93
C SER A 91 -3.03 6.39 4.41
N LYS A 92 -3.84 7.27 5.01
CA LYS A 92 -3.93 8.70 4.67
C LYS A 92 -2.70 9.47 5.18
N PHE A 93 -1.50 9.04 4.80
CA PHE A 93 -0.28 9.83 4.92
C PHE A 93 0.13 10.27 3.53
N SER A 94 -0.65 11.23 3.01
CA SER A 94 -0.34 11.90 1.76
C SER A 94 0.77 12.91 2.01
N THR A 95 2.01 12.43 2.00
CA THR A 95 3.17 13.25 1.62
C THR A 95 3.97 12.40 0.66
N LEU A 96 4.31 12.94 -0.50
CA LEU A 96 5.23 12.35 -1.49
C LEU A 96 6.40 11.66 -0.79
N GLY A 97 6.36 10.34 -0.69
CA GLY A 97 7.34 9.58 0.08
C GLY A 97 6.92 8.13 0.18
N MET A 98 7.47 7.33 -0.73
CA MET A 98 7.59 5.86 -0.71
C MET A 98 6.90 5.16 0.49
N ILE A 99 5.81 4.43 0.23
CA ILE A 99 5.17 3.56 1.23
C ILE A 99 6.00 2.28 1.32
N ASN A 100 6.85 2.17 2.33
CA ASN A 100 7.54 0.93 2.68
C ASN A 100 6.56 -0.02 3.37
N ASN A 101 6.54 -1.28 2.92
CA ASN A 101 5.67 -2.30 3.47
C ASN A 101 6.12 -2.67 4.90
N LEU A 102 5.27 -2.40 5.87
CA LEU A 102 5.37 -2.94 7.23
C LEU A 102 4.67 -4.29 7.22
N GLN A 103 5.42 -5.38 7.33
CA GLN A 103 4.84 -6.68 7.65
C GLN A 103 5.54 -7.31 8.85
N LYS A 104 4.69 -7.93 9.68
CA LYS A 104 5.03 -8.70 10.88
C LYS A 104 5.85 -9.94 10.55
#